data_AF-A0A6I2YHZ5-F1
#
_entry.id   AF-A0A6I2YHZ5-F1
#
_cell.length_a   1.000
_cell.length_b   1.000
_cell.length_c   1.000
_cell.angle_alpha   90.00
_cell.angle_beta   90.00
_cell.angle_gamma   90.00
#
_symmetry.space_group_name_H-M   'P 1'
#
loop_
_entity.id
_entity.type
_entity.pdbx_description
1 polymer ?
#
loop_
_entity_poly.entity_id
_entity_poly.type
_entity_poly.pdbx_seq_one_letter_code
_entity_poly.pdbx_strand_id
1 'polypeptide(L)'
;MKSTAPLDPAALAKSLAPFGQSRMLPPEAYTSPEVFAWEKANFFSGWHCIGRSADIADAGMQRADKVGETSVLLVRGEDLVLRAFANVCRHRGHELLPCGGSTTARAITCPYHSWSYRLDGDLFNAAGYQG
;
A
#
# COMPACT_ATOMS: atom_id res chain seq x y z
N MET A 1 19.63 2.40 -7.84
CA MET A 1 20.66 1.36 -7.60
C MET A 1 20.43 0.85 -6.18
N LYS A 2 20.21 -0.46 -5.96
CA LYS A 2 19.99 -0.96 -4.59
C LYS A 2 21.30 -0.82 -3.81
N SER A 3 21.31 -0.01 -2.76
CA SER A 3 22.49 0.17 -1.91
C SER A 3 22.72 -1.07 -1.06
N THR A 4 23.93 -1.32 -0.58
CA THR A 4 24.22 -2.46 0.31
C THR A 4 23.46 -2.32 1.62
N ALA A 5 22.93 -3.42 2.17
CA ALA A 5 22.27 -3.41 3.47
C ALA A 5 23.27 -3.05 4.59
N PRO A 6 22.84 -2.31 5.64
CA PRO A 6 23.69 -1.92 6.77
C PRO A 6 23.87 -3.10 7.74
N LEU A 7 24.44 -4.19 7.24
CA LEU A 7 24.77 -5.41 7.99
C LEU A 7 26.26 -5.69 7.85
N ASP A 8 26.86 -6.27 8.89
CA ASP A 8 28.24 -6.77 8.82
C ASP A 8 28.36 -7.83 7.70
N PRO A 9 29.17 -7.61 6.66
CA PRO A 9 29.34 -8.56 5.57
C PRO A 9 29.86 -9.94 6.05
N ALA A 10 30.70 -9.98 7.09
CA ALA A 10 31.24 -11.24 7.60
C ALA A 10 30.17 -12.07 8.32
N ALA A 11 29.29 -11.41 9.08
CA ALA A 11 28.12 -12.06 9.66
C ALA A 11 27.13 -12.54 8.58
N LEU A 12 26.86 -11.70 7.57
CA LEU A 12 25.95 -12.05 6.45
C LEU A 12 26.47 -13.21 5.60
N ALA A 13 27.79 -13.34 5.40
CA ALA A 13 28.38 -14.43 4.63
C ALA A 13 28.03 -15.82 5.19
N LYS A 14 27.82 -15.94 6.51
CA LYS A 14 27.38 -17.19 7.16
C LYS A 14 25.95 -17.56 6.77
N SER A 15 25.09 -16.58 6.55
CA SER A 15 23.71 -16.79 6.09
C SER A 15 23.64 -17.15 4.60
N LEU A 16 24.60 -16.66 3.82
CA LEU A 16 24.70 -16.91 2.38
C LEU A 16 25.47 -18.19 2.00
N ALA A 17 25.97 -18.95 2.98
CA ALA A 17 26.64 -20.22 2.73
C ALA A 17 25.70 -21.25 2.08
N PRO A 18 26.23 -22.30 1.43
CA PRO A 18 25.42 -23.33 0.80
C PRO A 18 24.43 -24.01 1.76
N PHE A 19 23.38 -24.61 1.20
CA PHE A 19 22.41 -25.40 1.95
C PHE A 19 23.11 -26.46 2.83
N GLY A 20 22.67 -26.58 4.09
CA GLY A 20 23.30 -27.42 5.10
C GLY A 20 24.48 -26.79 5.84
N GLN A 21 25.00 -25.66 5.37
CA GLN A 21 26.07 -24.89 6.02
C GLN A 21 25.62 -23.47 6.40
N SER A 22 24.54 -22.96 5.79
CA SER A 22 23.96 -21.67 6.15
C SER A 22 23.53 -21.59 7.61
N ARG A 23 23.45 -20.36 8.10
CA ARG A 23 22.84 -19.98 9.38
C ARG A 23 21.73 -18.97 9.13
N MET A 24 20.97 -18.66 10.17
CA MET A 24 20.00 -17.56 10.11
C MET A 24 20.71 -16.22 9.88
N LEU A 25 19.93 -15.19 9.55
CA LEU A 25 20.45 -13.82 9.47
C LEU A 25 21.04 -13.39 10.83
N PRO A 26 22.00 -12.47 10.83
CA PRO A 26 22.51 -11.89 12.07
C PRO A 26 21.38 -11.19 12.87
N PRO A 27 21.43 -11.16 14.22
CA PRO A 27 20.37 -10.60 15.06
C PRO A 27 19.92 -9.18 14.65
N GLU A 28 20.85 -8.36 14.20
CA GLU A 28 20.64 -6.98 13.76
C GLU A 28 19.68 -6.90 12.57
N ALA A 29 19.62 -7.94 11.73
CA ALA A 29 18.66 -8.00 10.62
C ALA A 29 17.20 -8.01 11.08
N TYR A 30 16.94 -8.37 12.34
CA TYR A 30 15.59 -8.44 12.91
C TYR A 30 15.27 -7.28 13.85
N THR A 31 16.29 -6.60 14.38
CA THR A 31 16.10 -5.64 15.48
C THR A 31 16.62 -4.23 15.15
N SER A 32 17.49 -4.08 14.16
CA SER A 32 18.08 -2.77 13.82
C SER A 32 17.08 -1.87 13.09
N PRO A 33 16.80 -0.66 13.62
CA PRO A 33 15.98 0.33 12.91
C PRO A 33 16.59 0.77 11.58
N GLU A 34 17.92 0.78 11.47
CA GLU A 34 18.63 1.16 10.25
C GLU A 34 18.46 0.12 9.15
N VAL A 35 18.50 -1.17 9.52
CA VAL A 35 18.23 -2.26 8.57
C VAL A 35 16.77 -2.20 8.11
N PHE A 36 15.82 -2.02 9.02
CA PHE A 36 14.41 -1.91 8.66
C PHE A 36 14.13 -0.71 7.74
N ALA A 37 14.74 0.45 8.00
CA ALA A 37 14.63 1.62 7.13
C ALA A 37 15.19 1.34 5.72
N TRP A 38 16.32 0.64 5.65
CA TRP A 38 16.91 0.20 4.39
C TRP A 38 16.00 -0.78 3.64
N GLU A 39 15.40 -1.75 4.33
CA GLU A 39 14.43 -2.71 3.74
C GLU A 39 13.19 -2.00 3.21
N LYS A 40 12.63 -1.02 3.94
CA LYS A 40 11.51 -0.20 3.47
C LYS A 40 11.82 0.49 2.14
N ALA A 41 13.01 1.05 2.00
CA ALA A 41 13.39 1.76 0.78
C ALA A 41 13.75 0.81 -0.39
N ASN A 42 14.39 -0.33 -0.11
CA ASN A 42 15.02 -1.16 -1.16
C ASN A 42 14.30 -2.47 -1.47
N PHE A 43 13.52 -3.00 -0.52
CA PHE A 43 12.82 -4.28 -0.63
C PHE A 43 11.31 -4.07 -0.70
N PHE A 44 10.71 -3.33 0.25
CA PHE A 44 9.28 -3.05 0.31
C PHE A 44 8.82 -1.91 -0.63
N SER A 45 9.63 -1.50 -1.59
CA SER A 45 9.23 -0.55 -2.64
C SER A 45 8.71 -1.23 -3.92
N GLY A 46 8.65 -2.56 -3.94
CA GLY A 46 8.20 -3.36 -5.08
C GLY A 46 6.70 -3.70 -5.09
N TRP A 47 6.36 -4.74 -5.86
CA TRP A 47 5.01 -5.29 -5.92
C TRP A 47 4.65 -6.01 -4.62
N HIS A 48 3.45 -5.72 -4.10
CA HIS A 48 2.88 -6.38 -2.92
C HIS A 48 1.60 -7.11 -3.31
N CYS A 49 1.44 -8.35 -2.84
CA CYS A 49 0.18 -9.07 -2.97
C CYS A 49 -0.79 -8.58 -1.90
N ILE A 50 -1.93 -8.01 -2.31
CA ILE A 50 -2.95 -7.43 -1.41
C ILE A 50 -4.24 -8.28 -1.38
N GLY A 51 -4.39 -9.23 -2.30
CA GLY A 51 -5.55 -10.13 -2.33
C GLY A 51 -5.86 -10.66 -3.71
N ARG A 52 -7.04 -11.28 -3.86
CA ARG A 52 -7.54 -11.77 -5.14
C ARG A 52 -8.49 -10.77 -5.76
N SER A 53 -8.45 -10.66 -7.08
CA SER A 53 -9.40 -9.82 -7.83
C SER A 53 -10.87 -10.18 -7.53
N ALA A 54 -11.15 -11.47 -7.26
CA ALA A 54 -12.47 -11.97 -6.91
C ALA A 54 -12.98 -11.49 -5.53
N ASP A 55 -12.12 -11.01 -4.64
CA ASP A 55 -12.53 -10.45 -3.35
C ASP A 55 -13.17 -9.06 -3.51
N ILE A 56 -13.09 -8.47 -4.71
CA ILE A 56 -13.65 -7.17 -5.09
C ILE A 56 -14.25 -7.34 -6.50
N ALA A 57 -15.26 -8.19 -6.61
CA ALA A 57 -15.77 -8.66 -7.90
C ALA A 57 -16.71 -7.66 -8.58
N ASP A 58 -17.57 -7.00 -7.81
CA ASP A 58 -18.69 -6.26 -8.35
C ASP A 58 -18.36 -4.79 -8.63
N ALA A 59 -18.94 -4.23 -9.70
CA ALA A 59 -18.84 -2.81 -10.01
C ALA A 59 -19.23 -1.94 -8.81
N GLY A 60 -18.41 -0.94 -8.49
CA GLY A 60 -18.63 -0.05 -7.36
C GLY A 60 -18.08 -0.55 -6.03
N MET A 61 -17.61 -1.80 -5.94
CA MET A 61 -16.94 -2.29 -4.74
C MET A 61 -15.63 -1.54 -4.49
N GLN A 62 -15.44 -1.17 -3.22
CA GLN A 62 -14.28 -0.45 -2.71
C GLN A 62 -13.78 -1.17 -1.44
N ARG A 63 -12.47 -1.29 -1.28
CA ARG A 63 -11.84 -1.86 -0.08
C ARG A 63 -10.56 -1.12 0.23
N ALA A 64 -10.31 -0.85 1.50
CA ALA A 64 -9.06 -0.23 1.94
C ALA A 64 -8.19 -1.24 2.68
N ASP A 65 -6.92 -1.34 2.28
CA ASP A 65 -5.95 -2.25 2.89
C ASP A 65 -4.70 -1.49 3.32
N LYS A 66 -4.11 -1.89 4.45
CA LYS A 66 -2.84 -1.34 4.90
C LYS A 66 -1.68 -2.01 4.15
N VAL A 67 -0.78 -1.20 3.59
CA VAL A 67 0.44 -1.65 2.91
C VAL A 67 1.62 -0.90 3.51
N GLY A 68 2.37 -1.59 4.36
CA GLY A 68 3.45 -0.99 5.14
C GLY A 68 2.93 0.13 6.05
N GLU A 69 3.44 1.34 5.84
CA GLU A 69 3.06 2.55 6.58
C GLU A 69 1.93 3.35 5.90
N THR A 70 1.43 2.88 4.76
CA THR A 70 0.42 3.56 3.95
C THR A 70 -0.85 2.71 3.81
N SER A 71 -1.90 3.30 3.23
CA SER A 71 -3.14 2.62 2.91
C SER A 71 -3.46 2.77 1.43
N VAL A 72 -3.95 1.69 0.83
CA VAL A 72 -4.39 1.64 -0.56
C VAL A 72 -5.89 1.45 -0.62
N LEU A 73 -6.55 2.18 -1.51
CA LEU A 73 -7.96 2.03 -1.81
C LEU A 73 -8.08 1.25 -3.12
N LEU A 74 -8.57 0.02 -3.02
CA LEU A 74 -8.91 -0.83 -4.15
C LEU A 74 -10.33 -0.53 -4.60
N VAL A 75 -10.55 -0.39 -5.91
CA VAL A 75 -11.84 -0.02 -6.49
C VAL A 75 -12.11 -0.84 -7.75
N ARG A 76 -13.27 -1.48 -7.83
CA ARG A 76 -13.80 -2.05 -9.07
C ARG A 76 -14.65 -0.99 -9.77
N GLY A 77 -14.19 -0.52 -10.93
CA GLY A 77 -14.94 0.45 -11.72
C GLY A 77 -16.24 -0.12 -12.30
N GLU A 78 -17.10 0.75 -12.82
CA GLU A 78 -18.30 0.33 -13.58
C GLU A 78 -17.94 -0.46 -14.85
N ASP A 79 -16.73 -0.23 -15.36
CA ASP A 79 -16.10 -0.96 -16.46
C ASP A 79 -15.49 -2.32 -16.04
N LEU A 80 -15.69 -2.73 -14.79
CA LEU A 80 -15.13 -3.93 -14.16
C LEU A 80 -13.59 -3.96 -14.11
N VAL A 81 -12.92 -2.85 -14.37
CA VAL A 81 -11.46 -2.75 -14.21
C VAL A 81 -11.12 -2.50 -12.74
N LEU A 82 -10.23 -3.33 -12.19
CA LEU A 82 -9.70 -3.15 -10.84
C LEU A 82 -8.64 -2.04 -10.86
N ARG A 83 -8.76 -1.09 -9.92
CA ARG A 83 -7.83 0.01 -9.74
C ARG A 83 -7.36 0.07 -8.29
N ALA A 84 -6.21 0.67 -8.07
CA ALA A 84 -5.67 0.95 -6.75
C ALA A 84 -5.23 2.41 -6.69
N PHE A 85 -5.63 3.11 -5.62
CA PHE A 85 -5.26 4.49 -5.35
C PHE A 85 -4.61 4.59 -3.98
N ALA A 86 -3.85 5.66 -3.74
CA ALA A 86 -3.56 6.05 -2.37
C ALA A 86 -4.89 6.34 -1.67
N ASN A 87 -5.11 5.76 -0.49
CA ASN A 87 -6.33 5.96 0.29
C ASN A 87 -6.32 7.30 1.04
N VAL A 88 -6.13 8.39 0.29
CA VAL A 88 -5.87 9.72 0.83
C VAL A 88 -6.58 10.74 -0.05
N CYS A 89 -7.46 11.54 0.54
CA CYS A 89 -8.14 12.60 -0.17
C CYS A 89 -7.17 13.73 -0.56
N ARG A 90 -7.23 14.16 -1.82
CA ARG A 90 -6.40 15.25 -2.36
C ARG A 90 -6.67 16.63 -1.73
N HIS A 91 -7.78 16.81 -0.99
CA HIS A 91 -8.08 18.08 -0.32
C HIS A 91 -7.18 18.33 0.91
N ARG A 92 -7.29 17.49 1.94
CA ARG A 92 -6.59 17.66 3.23
C ARG A 92 -6.03 16.36 3.79
N GLY A 93 -5.81 15.36 2.94
CA GLY A 93 -5.16 14.12 3.35
C GLY A 93 -6.01 13.17 4.20
N HIS A 94 -7.31 13.43 4.36
CA HIS A 94 -8.19 12.51 5.09
C HIS A 94 -8.30 11.17 4.37
N GLU A 95 -8.28 10.07 5.11
CA GLU A 95 -8.52 8.73 4.58
C GLU A 95 -9.88 8.65 3.88
N LEU A 96 -9.95 8.02 2.69
CA LEU A 96 -11.20 7.95 1.91
C LEU A 96 -12.12 6.84 2.44
N LEU A 97 -11.54 5.74 2.89
CA LEU A 97 -12.23 4.60 3.49
C LEU A 97 -11.38 4.03 4.62
N PRO A 98 -11.92 3.75 5.83
CA PRO A 98 -11.13 3.19 6.92
C PRO A 98 -10.36 1.93 6.51
N CYS A 99 -9.07 1.83 6.86
CA CYS A 99 -8.29 0.59 6.66
C CYS A 99 -9.02 -0.64 7.22
N GLY A 100 -9.12 -1.70 6.41
CA GLY A 100 -9.88 -2.92 6.71
C GLY A 100 -11.38 -2.81 6.39
N GLY A 101 -11.84 -1.63 6.00
CA GLY A 101 -13.21 -1.36 5.57
C GLY A 101 -13.47 -1.72 4.12
N SER A 102 -14.75 -1.94 3.81
CA SER A 102 -15.25 -2.10 2.45
C SER A 102 -16.60 -1.41 2.28
N THR A 103 -16.94 -1.04 1.06
CA THR A 103 -18.24 -0.47 0.69
C THR A 103 -18.55 -0.74 -0.77
N THR A 104 -19.80 -0.54 -1.18
CA THR A 104 -20.20 -0.53 -2.59
C THR A 104 -20.95 0.77 -2.87
N ALA A 105 -20.40 1.60 -3.76
CA ALA A 105 -20.96 2.90 -4.09
C ALA A 105 -20.60 3.32 -5.52
N ARG A 106 -21.38 4.25 -6.07
CA ARG A 106 -21.17 4.83 -7.42
C ARG A 106 -20.05 5.87 -7.48
N ALA A 107 -19.52 6.28 -6.33
CA ALA A 107 -18.46 7.26 -6.19
C ALA A 107 -17.62 6.95 -4.96
N ILE A 108 -16.39 7.45 -4.95
CA ILE A 108 -15.52 7.50 -3.77
C ILE A 108 -15.76 8.86 -3.13
N THR A 109 -16.33 8.90 -1.92
CA THR A 109 -16.66 10.17 -1.25
C THR A 109 -15.84 10.32 0.02
N CYS A 110 -15.06 11.40 0.08
CA CYS A 110 -14.29 11.75 1.27
C CYS A 110 -15.23 12.08 2.44
N PRO A 111 -15.13 11.39 3.60
CA PRO A 111 -16.05 11.61 4.73
C PRO A 111 -15.87 12.98 5.40
N TYR A 112 -14.77 13.69 5.12
CA TYR A 112 -14.49 14.96 5.77
C TYR A 112 -15.27 16.14 5.16
N HIS A 113 -15.15 16.34 3.84
CA HIS A 113 -15.73 17.50 3.15
C HIS A 113 -16.50 17.12 1.89
N SER A 114 -16.84 15.84 1.72
CA SER A 114 -17.62 15.35 0.57
C SER A 114 -17.01 15.70 -0.80
N TRP A 115 -15.68 15.78 -0.89
CA TRP A 115 -15.01 15.69 -2.19
C TRP A 115 -15.24 14.29 -2.73
N SER A 116 -15.78 14.22 -3.95
CA SER A 116 -16.18 12.98 -4.57
C SER A 116 -15.42 12.74 -5.86
N TYR A 117 -14.93 11.51 -5.98
CA TYR A 117 -14.20 11.01 -7.12
C TYR A 117 -15.04 9.94 -7.82
N ARG A 118 -14.91 9.87 -9.14
CA ARG A 118 -15.37 8.74 -9.92
C ARG A 118 -14.57 7.50 -9.53
N LEU A 119 -15.08 6.32 -9.87
CA LEU A 119 -14.42 5.04 -9.55
C LEU A 119 -13.10 4.84 -10.31
N ASP A 120 -12.82 5.67 -11.32
CA ASP A 120 -11.55 5.77 -12.03
C ASP A 120 -10.54 6.73 -11.36
N GLY A 121 -10.93 7.43 -10.28
CA GLY A 121 -10.09 8.34 -9.51
C GLY A 121 -10.23 9.83 -9.89
N ASP A 122 -10.98 10.14 -10.95
CA ASP A 122 -11.17 11.52 -11.37
C ASP A 122 -12.04 12.29 -10.37
N LEU A 123 -11.58 13.49 -9.99
CA LEU A 123 -12.38 14.39 -9.15
C LEU A 123 -13.54 14.91 -9.99
N PHE A 124 -14.77 14.65 -9.57
CA PHE A 124 -15.95 15.16 -10.28
C PHE A 124 -16.75 16.17 -9.45
N ASN A 125 -16.60 16.18 -8.13
CA ASN A 125 -17.24 17.17 -7.26
C ASN A 125 -16.34 17.57 -6.10
N ALA A 126 -16.16 18.88 -5.94
CA ALA A 126 -15.44 19.49 -4.82
C ALA A 126 -16.41 20.38 -4.05
N ALA A 127 -17.23 19.76 -3.18
CA ALA A 127 -18.25 20.49 -2.43
C ALA A 127 -17.61 21.65 -1.64
N GLY A 128 -18.21 22.84 -1.76
CA GLY A 128 -17.72 24.06 -1.08
C GLY A 128 -16.45 24.68 -1.67
N TYR A 129 -15.90 24.15 -2.76
CA TYR A 129 -14.82 24.81 -3.48
C TYR A 129 -15.38 25.95 -4.35
N GLN A 130 -15.11 27.18 -3.94
CA GLN A 130 -15.27 28.36 -4.79
C GLN A 130 -13.88 28.62 -5.39
N GLY A 131 -13.76 28.42 -6.71
CA GLY A 131 -12.49 28.52 -7.44
C GLY A 131 -11.80 29.87 -7.27
#